data_AF-A0A0R2A3J6-F1
#
_entry.id   AF-A0A0R2A3J6-F1
#
_cell.length_a   1.000
_cell.length_b   1.000
_cell.length_c   1.000
_cell.angle_alpha   90.00
_cell.angle_beta   90.00
_cell.angle_gamma   90.00
#
_symmetry.space_group_name_H-M   'P 1'
#
loop_
_entity.id
_entity.type
_entity.pdbx_description
1 polymer ?
#
loop_
_entity_poly.entity_id
_entity_poly.type
_entity_poly.pdbx_seq_one_letter_code
_entity_poly.pdbx_strand_id
1 'polypeptide(L)' 'MAFHDGTVTDDEIHYYQKHSGGVGMFITAVANVNALGKGFEGELSIADDRFIPGLTKLADAIK' A
#
# COMPACT_ATOMS: atom_id res chain seq x y z
N MET A 1 -3.41 6.44 -2.86
CA MET A 1 -4.21 5.51 -3.68
C MET A 1 -3.27 4.82 -4.65
N ALA A 2 -3.46 3.52 -4.82
CA ALA A 2 -2.64 2.70 -5.71
C ALA A 2 -2.97 2.98 -7.18
N PHE A 3 -2.14 2.47 -8.09
CA PHE A 3 -2.48 2.43 -9.51
C PHE A 3 -3.63 1.44 -9.78
N HIS A 4 -4.20 1.52 -10.99
CA HIS A 4 -5.30 0.64 -11.42
C HIS A 4 -4.95 -0.86 -11.34
N ASP A 5 -3.67 -1.21 -11.34
CA ASP A 5 -3.17 -2.59 -11.24
C ASP A 5 -2.85 -3.04 -9.81
N GLY A 6 -3.06 -2.17 -8.81
CA GLY A 6 -2.80 -2.43 -7.39
C GLY A 6 -1.39 -2.03 -6.92
N THR A 7 -0.55 -1.49 -7.81
CA THR A 7 0.82 -1.06 -7.49
C THR A 7 0.82 0.22 -6.65
N VAL A 8 1.64 0.26 -5.59
CA VAL A 8 1.82 1.43 -4.73
C VAL A 8 2.31 2.63 -5.55
N THR A 9 1.77 3.82 -5.29
CA THR A 9 2.20 5.08 -5.90
C THR A 9 3.13 5.87 -4.97
N ASP A 10 3.93 6.79 -5.52
CA ASP A 10 4.79 7.68 -4.71
C ASP A 10 3.96 8.63 -3.82
N ASP A 11 2.79 9.06 -4.29
CA ASP A 11 1.85 9.86 -3.49
C ASP A 11 1.35 9.09 -2.27
N GLU A 12 1.09 7.80 -2.43
CA GLU A 12 0.69 6.93 -1.34
C GLU A 12 1.83 6.75 -0.34
N ILE A 13 3.07 6.52 -0.81
CA ILE A 13 4.25 6.46 0.07
C ILE A 13 4.39 7.75 0.89
N HIS A 14 4.31 8.92 0.25
CA HIS A 14 4.38 10.22 0.93
C HIS A 14 3.27 10.39 1.96
N TYR A 15 2.05 9.94 1.64
CA TYR A 15 0.94 9.95 2.58
C TYR A 15 1.27 9.14 3.83
N TYR A 16 1.73 7.89 3.68
CA TYR A 16 2.04 7.05 4.84
C TYR A 16 3.18 7.63 5.69
N GLN A 17 4.26 8.09 5.05
CA GLN A 17 5.41 8.70 5.74
C GLN A 17 5.02 9.90 6.59
N LYS A 18 4.13 10.75 6.08
CA LYS A 18 3.69 11.95 6.78
C LYS A 18 2.92 11.65 8.07
N HIS A 19 2.25 10.50 8.15
CA HIS A 19 1.31 10.20 9.24
C HIS A 19 1.79 9.13 10.21
N SER A 20 2.90 8.41 9.93
CA SER A 20 3.35 7.29 10.77
C SER A 20 4.31 7.65 11.89
N GLY A 21 5.12 8.71 11.77
CA GLY A 21 6.28 8.95 12.65
C GLY A 21 6.00 9.27 14.13
N GLY A 22 4.75 9.36 14.57
CA GLY A 22 4.38 9.68 15.96
C GLY A 22 3.60 8.60 16.72
N VAL A 23 3.30 7.47 16.07
CA VAL A 23 2.47 6.41 16.66
C VAL A 23 3.29 5.16 16.98
N GLY A 24 2.89 4.40 17.99
CA GLY A 24 3.53 3.11 18.31
C GLY A 24 3.20 1.99 17.32
N MET A 25 2.16 2.16 16.50
CA MET A 25 1.72 1.21 15.49
C MET A 25 0.90 1.93 14.42
N PHE A 26 1.11 1.60 13.15
CA PHE A 26 0.35 2.11 12.02
C PHE A 26 -0.24 0.94 11.22
N ILE A 27 -1.53 1.00 10.87
CA ILE A 27 -2.21 -0.02 10.07
C ILE A 27 -2.54 0.60 8.72
N THR A 28 -2.18 -0.07 7.61
CA THR A 28 -2.46 0.43 6.27
C THR A 28 -3.96 0.34 5.93
N ALA A 29 -4.35 1.00 4.84
CA ALA A 29 -5.63 0.70 4.20
C ALA A 29 -5.70 -0.76 3.72
N VAL A 30 -6.90 -1.20 3.33
CA VAL A 30 -7.15 -2.54 2.80
C VAL A 30 -6.26 -2.82 1.58
N ALA A 31 -5.77 -4.06 1.49
CA ALA A 31 -5.09 -4.59 0.32
C ALA A 31 -5.71 -5.94 -0.04
N ASN A 32 -6.12 -6.11 -1.30
CA ASN A 32 -6.74 -7.35 -1.75
C ASN A 32 -5.71 -8.49 -1.85
N VAL A 33 -6.14 -9.70 -1.49
CA VAL A 33 -5.33 -10.93 -1.52
C VAL A 33 -5.49 -11.74 -2.80
N ASN A 34 -6.44 -11.37 -3.66
CA ASN A 34 -6.62 -11.92 -5.00
C ASN A 34 -7.39 -10.92 -5.88
N ALA A 35 -7.32 -11.10 -7.20
CA ALA A 35 -7.92 -10.18 -8.16
C ALA A 35 -9.45 -10.05 -8.04
N LEU A 36 -10.15 -11.10 -7.62
CA LEU A 36 -11.61 -11.08 -7.43
C LEU A 36 -12.04 -10.34 -6.16
N GLY A 37 -11.14 -10.20 -5.19
CA GLY A 37 -11.36 -9.50 -3.93
C GLY A 37 -11.21 -7.98 -4.02
N LYS A 38 -10.86 -7.44 -5.19
CA LYS A 38 -10.70 -5.99 -5.38
C LYS A 38 -12.04 -5.28 -5.28
N GLY A 39 -12.20 -4.44 -4.26
CA GLY A 39 -13.43 -3.71 -3.97
C GLY A 39 -13.56 -2.37 -4.69
N PHE A 40 -12.44 -1.72 -5.06
CA PHE A 40 -12.48 -0.41 -5.70
C PHE A 40 -11.22 -0.12 -6.55
N GLU A 41 -11.34 0.87 -7.44
CA GLU A 41 -10.21 1.39 -8.22
C GLU A 41 -9.20 2.09 -7.31
N GLY A 42 -7.90 1.80 -7.49
CA GLY A 42 -6.84 2.34 -6.65
C GLY A 42 -6.69 1.64 -5.29
N GLU A 43 -7.32 0.49 -5.09
CA GLU A 43 -7.03 -0.40 -3.95
C GLU A 43 -5.66 -1.07 -4.11
N LEU A 44 -4.88 -1.11 -3.02
CA LEU A 44 -3.62 -1.86 -2.95
C LEU A 44 -3.85 -3.35 -3.21
N SER A 45 -2.87 -4.01 -3.82
CA SER A 45 -2.89 -5.46 -3.99
C SER A 45 -1.67 -6.11 -3.34
N ILE A 46 -1.92 -7.22 -2.65
CA ILE A 46 -0.90 -8.15 -2.12
C ILE A 46 -1.09 -9.54 -2.75
N ALA A 47 -1.75 -9.60 -3.91
CA ALA A 47 -2.16 -10.86 -4.56
C ALA A 47 -1.05 -11.58 -5.33
N ASP A 48 0.09 -10.91 -5.58
CA ASP A 48 1.19 -11.42 -6.40
C ASP A 48 2.55 -10.82 -5.94
N ASP A 49 3.62 -11.59 -6.04
CA ASP A 49 4.96 -11.19 -5.61
C ASP A 49 5.51 -9.96 -6.37
N ARG A 50 4.97 -9.65 -7.56
CA ARG A 50 5.32 -8.43 -8.29
C ARG A 50 5.08 -7.14 -7.49
N PHE A 51 4.20 -7.17 -6.49
CA PHE A 51 3.90 -6.01 -5.64
C PHE A 51 4.91 -5.82 -4.50
N ILE A 52 5.72 -6.84 -4.18
CA ILE A 52 6.69 -6.80 -3.07
C ILE A 52 7.59 -5.57 -3.14
N PRO A 53 8.22 -5.20 -4.28
CA PRO A 53 9.11 -4.02 -4.31
C PRO A 53 8.42 -2.72 -3.90
N GLY A 54 7.15 -2.52 -4.30
CA GLY A 54 6.37 -1.34 -3.92
C GLY A 54 5.94 -1.38 -2.45
N LEU A 55 5.49 -2.54 -1.98
CA LEU A 55 5.08 -2.75 -0.59
C LEU A 55 6.27 -2.63 0.38
N THR A 56 7.47 -3.04 -0.03
CA THR A 56 8.70 -2.82 0.74
C THR A 56 8.99 -1.34 0.91
N LYS A 57 8.94 -0.56 -0.16
CA LYS A 57 9.12 0.91 -0.08
C LYS A 57 8.07 1.56 0.82
N LEU A 58 6.83 1.11 0.73
CA LEU A 58 5.74 1.59 1.59
C LEU A 58 6.02 1.29 3.06
N ALA A 59 6.41 0.06 3.38
CA ALA A 59 6.75 -0.34 4.74
C ALA A 59 7.96 0.44 5.28
N ASP A 60 8.97 0.69 4.45
CA ASP A 60 10.14 1.49 4.83
C ASP A 60 9.79 2.96 5.11
N ALA A 61 8.81 3.51 4.40
CA ALA A 61 8.31 4.86 4.64
C ALA A 61 7.49 4.98 5.94
N ILE A 62 6.91 3.88 6.43
CA ILE A 62 6.13 3.87 7.69
C ILE A 62 7.04 3.81 8.92
N LYS A 63 8.19 3.14 8.82
CA LYS A 63 9.18 2.99 9.91
C LYS A 63 9.75 4.32 10.38
#